data_AF-A0A847ZBM7-F1
#
_entry.id   AF-A0A847ZBM7-F1
#
_cell.length_a   1.000
_cell.length_b   1.000
_cell.length_c   1.000
_cell.angle_alpha   90.00
_cell.angle_beta   90.00
_cell.angle_gamma   90.00
#
_symmetry.space_group_name_H-M   'P 1'
#
loop_
_entity.id
_entity.type
_entity.pdbx_description
1 polymer ?
#
loop_
_entity_poly.entity_id
_entity_poly.type
_entity_poly.pdbx_seq_one_letter_code
_entity_poly.pdbx_strand_id
1 'polypeptide(L)'
;SEAVMQMIASRVPELAGGSADLNPSTCTWLKGMGDFQSPKLGKEGLHGMVGGAWDYSGRNIHYGVREHAMGAISVGLALHGGVIPYTATFLTFADYMRPPMRLAALMGLRVIFVFTHDSVGVGEDGPTHQPVEQIMNLRQIPNMTVIRPADANETLEAWRLALANTTGPTSLIFSRQNLPLLDRSVCAPASCAGRGGYVLWESSVLEPNIILMATGSEVVLALDAGRRLAQEGTRVRVVSLPSWEIFDRQPQEYRDSVLPPRIWARLAVEAGIKLGWEHYVGLSGKIIGMETFGASAPGPVLYEKFGFTSDGIFAAARELLTIR
;
A
#
# COMPACT_ATOMS: atom_id res chain seq x y z
N SER A 1 -0.64 4.69 -9.76
CA SER A 1 0.29 5.67 -9.15
C SER A 1 0.77 6.72 -10.15
N GLU A 2 1.39 6.31 -11.27
CA GLU A 2 1.99 7.22 -12.28
C GLU A 2 1.16 8.45 -12.66
N ALA A 3 -0.12 8.26 -13.02
CA ALA A 3 -1.00 9.35 -13.42
C ALA A 3 -1.17 10.41 -12.32
N VAL A 4 -1.27 9.99 -11.06
CA VAL A 4 -1.36 10.89 -9.90
C VAL A 4 -0.05 11.66 -9.74
N MET A 5 1.10 10.99 -9.88
CA MET A 5 2.41 11.64 -9.82
C MET A 5 2.60 12.70 -10.91
N GLN A 6 2.13 12.46 -12.15
CA GLN A 6 2.23 13.47 -13.22
C GLN A 6 1.42 14.72 -12.88
N MET A 7 0.23 14.55 -12.31
CA MET A 7 -0.60 15.68 -11.87
C MET A 7 0.06 16.44 -10.73
N ILE A 8 0.60 15.73 -9.73
CA ILE A 8 1.33 16.35 -8.60
C ILE A 8 2.55 17.11 -9.11
N ALA A 9 3.37 16.52 -9.97
CA ALA A 9 4.60 17.13 -10.46
C ALA A 9 4.36 18.45 -11.21
N SER A 10 3.18 18.62 -11.82
CA SER A 10 2.79 19.88 -12.48
C SER A 10 2.41 21.01 -11.51
N ARG A 11 2.14 20.70 -10.24
CA ARG A 11 1.66 21.66 -9.23
C ARG A 11 2.58 21.79 -8.01
N VAL A 12 3.41 20.79 -7.75
CA VAL A 12 4.34 20.71 -6.62
C VAL A 12 5.76 20.69 -7.18
N PRO A 13 6.38 21.86 -7.43
CA PRO A 13 7.72 21.94 -7.99
C PRO A 13 8.77 21.25 -7.11
N GLU A 14 8.54 21.19 -5.80
CA GLU A 14 9.43 20.59 -4.80
C GLU A 14 9.47 19.06 -4.87
N LEU A 15 8.50 18.39 -5.51
CA LEU A 15 8.53 16.94 -5.67
C LEU A 15 9.67 16.55 -6.62
N ALA A 16 10.67 15.85 -6.08
CA ALA A 16 11.82 15.36 -6.82
C ALA A 16 12.28 14.01 -6.23
N GLY A 17 12.85 13.14 -7.06
CA GLY A 17 13.17 11.79 -6.64
C GLY A 17 13.31 10.84 -7.81
N GLY A 18 13.18 9.54 -7.56
CA GLY A 18 13.27 8.55 -8.62
C GLY A 18 13.37 7.12 -8.11
N SER A 19 13.64 6.20 -9.02
CA SER A 19 13.72 4.78 -8.73
C SER A 19 15.16 4.27 -8.62
N ALA A 20 15.35 3.20 -7.87
CA ALA A 20 16.54 2.36 -7.95
C ALA A 20 16.50 1.48 -9.21
N ASP A 21 16.79 2.07 -10.39
CA ASP A 21 16.84 1.41 -11.71
C ASP A 21 15.53 0.77 -12.24
N LEU A 22 14.43 0.96 -11.53
CA LEU A 22 13.14 0.29 -11.81
C LEU A 22 12.06 1.23 -12.35
N ASN A 23 12.42 2.35 -12.96
CA ASN A 23 11.47 3.38 -13.40
C ASN A 23 10.35 2.83 -14.32
N PRO A 24 10.64 2.00 -15.35
CA PRO A 24 9.60 1.40 -16.20
C PRO A 24 8.65 0.45 -15.47
N SER A 25 9.08 -0.13 -14.34
CA SER A 25 8.31 -1.12 -13.58
C SER A 25 7.57 -0.50 -12.39
N THR A 26 8.14 0.55 -11.80
CA THR A 26 7.54 1.30 -10.68
C THR A 26 6.65 2.45 -11.17
N CYS A 27 6.85 2.87 -12.43
CA CYS A 27 6.15 3.96 -13.09
C CYS A 27 6.22 5.28 -12.30
N THR A 28 7.41 5.61 -11.78
CA THR A 28 7.64 6.78 -10.92
C THR A 28 8.43 7.90 -11.56
N TRP A 29 8.64 7.89 -12.88
CA TRP A 29 9.25 9.02 -13.59
C TRP A 29 8.33 10.26 -13.52
N LEU A 30 8.92 11.45 -13.47
CA LEU A 30 8.23 12.71 -13.69
C LEU A 30 8.50 13.14 -15.15
N LYS A 31 7.58 12.80 -16.06
CA LYS A 31 7.80 12.93 -17.52
C LYS A 31 8.02 14.39 -17.91
N GLY A 32 9.07 14.64 -18.68
CA GLY A 32 9.42 15.99 -19.16
C GLY A 32 10.00 16.91 -18.08
N MET A 33 10.23 16.41 -16.86
CA MET A 33 10.69 17.22 -15.72
C MET A 33 12.21 17.17 -15.50
N GLY A 34 12.95 16.68 -16.50
CA GLY A 34 14.40 16.64 -16.53
C GLY A 34 15.02 15.57 -15.64
N ASP A 35 16.25 15.24 -15.98
CA ASP A 35 17.11 14.29 -15.30
C ASP A 35 18.19 15.06 -14.51
N PHE A 36 18.27 14.83 -13.20
CA PHE A 36 19.29 15.42 -12.35
C PHE A 36 20.65 14.79 -12.66
N GLN A 37 21.46 15.48 -13.44
CA GLN A 37 22.75 14.97 -13.89
C GLN A 37 23.77 16.08 -14.15
N SER A 38 25.06 15.75 -14.08
CA SER A 38 26.12 16.66 -14.50
C SER A 38 25.99 16.99 -16.00
N PRO A 39 25.93 18.29 -16.39
CA PRO A 39 25.91 18.69 -17.79
C PRO A 39 27.16 18.26 -18.58
N LYS A 40 28.23 17.88 -17.87
CA LYS A 40 29.48 17.39 -18.47
C LYS A 40 29.39 15.94 -18.95
N LEU A 41 28.39 15.18 -18.49
CA LEU A 41 28.18 13.80 -18.92
C LEU A 41 27.32 13.79 -20.18
N GLY A 42 27.76 13.03 -21.18
CA GLY A 42 26.98 12.78 -22.39
C GLY A 42 25.74 11.93 -22.12
N LYS A 43 24.77 11.98 -23.03
CA LYS A 43 23.52 11.20 -22.98
C LYS A 43 23.60 9.88 -23.75
N GLU A 44 24.67 9.67 -24.53
CA GLU A 44 24.79 8.53 -25.43
C GLU A 44 24.83 7.21 -24.66
N GLY A 45 24.02 6.25 -25.12
CA GLY A 45 23.94 4.91 -24.52
C GLY A 45 23.22 4.84 -23.16
N LEU A 46 22.65 5.93 -22.67
CA LEU A 46 21.93 5.95 -21.39
C LEU A 46 20.46 5.58 -21.60
N HIS A 47 19.97 4.69 -20.74
CA HIS A 47 18.59 4.22 -20.74
C HIS A 47 17.82 4.91 -19.61
N GLY A 48 16.49 4.95 -19.71
CA GLY A 48 15.63 5.45 -18.63
C GLY A 48 15.49 6.98 -18.53
N MET A 49 16.04 7.74 -19.49
CA MET A 49 15.85 9.20 -19.58
C MET A 49 14.36 9.55 -19.66
N VAL A 50 13.95 10.60 -18.96
CA VAL A 50 12.53 10.98 -18.81
C VAL A 50 12.13 12.22 -19.63
N GLY A 51 13.10 12.79 -20.36
CA GLY A 51 12.94 14.01 -21.15
C GLY A 51 12.99 15.29 -20.32
N GLY A 52 13.30 16.41 -20.97
CA GLY A 52 13.51 17.71 -20.34
C GLY A 52 15.00 18.05 -20.17
N ALA A 53 15.31 18.80 -19.11
CA ALA A 53 16.67 19.26 -18.79
C ALA A 53 17.62 18.09 -18.45
N TRP A 54 18.92 18.29 -18.69
CA TRP A 54 19.99 17.36 -18.31
C TRP A 54 21.07 18.16 -17.59
N ASP A 55 20.75 18.51 -16.36
CA ASP A 55 21.55 19.37 -15.51
C ASP A 55 21.06 19.22 -14.05
N TYR A 56 21.60 20.03 -13.16
CA TYR A 56 21.23 20.01 -11.75
C TYR A 56 19.83 20.59 -11.44
N SER A 57 19.07 21.03 -12.45
CA SER A 57 17.67 21.46 -12.29
C SER A 57 16.65 20.33 -12.54
N GLY A 58 17.09 19.20 -13.10
CA GLY A 58 16.22 18.04 -13.31
C GLY A 58 15.66 17.48 -12.00
N ARG A 59 14.42 16.97 -12.05
CA ARG A 59 13.72 16.45 -10.85
C ARG A 59 13.72 14.94 -10.73
N ASN A 60 14.23 14.23 -11.74
CA ASN A 60 14.37 12.78 -11.73
C ASN A 60 15.81 12.39 -11.36
N ILE A 61 15.97 11.66 -10.26
CA ILE A 61 17.25 11.15 -9.79
C ILE A 61 17.36 9.67 -10.15
N HIS A 62 18.41 9.32 -10.90
CA HIS A 62 18.71 7.94 -11.27
C HIS A 62 19.66 7.32 -10.26
N TYR A 63 19.10 6.60 -9.28
CA TYR A 63 19.90 6.03 -8.20
C TYR A 63 20.73 4.80 -8.61
N GLY A 64 20.35 4.13 -9.70
CA GLY A 64 20.81 2.78 -10.04
C GLY A 64 20.34 1.74 -9.02
N VAL A 65 20.85 0.50 -9.10
CA VAL A 65 20.50 -0.59 -8.16
C VAL A 65 21.18 -0.37 -6.80
N ARG A 66 20.66 0.60 -6.02
CA ARG A 66 21.28 1.13 -4.80
C ARG A 66 20.24 1.60 -3.78
N GLU A 67 19.31 0.73 -3.40
CA GLU A 67 18.17 1.07 -2.54
C GLU A 67 18.60 1.71 -1.22
N HIS A 68 19.62 1.16 -0.56
CA HIS A 68 20.12 1.72 0.70
C HIS A 68 20.62 3.15 0.52
N ALA A 69 21.46 3.40 -0.49
CA ALA A 69 21.98 4.72 -0.77
C ALA A 69 20.87 5.69 -1.21
N MET A 70 19.92 5.23 -2.03
CA MET A 70 18.72 5.98 -2.41
C MET A 70 17.95 6.46 -1.18
N GLY A 71 17.71 5.58 -0.20
CA GLY A 71 17.07 5.93 1.06
C GLY A 71 17.86 6.96 1.85
N ALA A 72 19.17 6.75 2.03
CA ALA A 72 20.02 7.67 2.78
C ALA A 72 20.15 9.07 2.11
N ILE A 73 20.25 9.11 0.78
CA ILE A 73 20.25 10.36 -0.01
C ILE A 73 18.92 11.09 0.20
N SER A 74 17.79 10.38 0.11
CA SER A 74 16.46 10.99 0.28
C SER A 74 16.24 11.54 1.68
N VAL A 75 16.78 10.89 2.71
CA VAL A 75 16.83 11.42 4.08
C VAL A 75 17.64 12.73 4.15
N GLY A 76 18.81 12.78 3.51
CA GLY A 76 19.62 13.99 3.41
C GLY A 76 18.91 15.13 2.68
N LEU A 77 18.21 14.82 1.58
CA LEU A 77 17.40 15.79 0.83
C LEU A 77 16.27 16.38 1.70
N ALA A 78 15.56 15.54 2.46
CA ALA A 78 14.51 15.99 3.37
C ALA A 78 15.07 16.89 4.49
N LEU A 79 16.24 16.56 5.04
CA LEU A 79 16.93 17.37 6.06
C LEU A 79 17.37 18.74 5.54
N HIS A 80 17.88 18.78 4.31
CA HIS A 80 18.31 20.02 3.68
C HIS A 80 17.14 20.98 3.46
N GLY A 81 15.97 20.45 3.09
CA GLY A 81 14.78 21.24 2.78
C GLY A 81 14.79 21.81 1.36
N GLY A 82 13.64 22.35 0.94
CA GLY A 82 13.40 22.85 -0.42
C GLY A 82 12.94 21.79 -1.43
N VAL A 83 12.96 20.51 -1.05
CA VAL A 83 12.46 19.39 -1.85
C VAL A 83 11.61 18.44 -1.02
N ILE A 84 10.66 17.78 -1.67
CA ILE A 84 9.89 16.66 -1.12
C ILE A 84 10.44 15.40 -1.80
N PRO A 85 11.38 14.69 -1.16
CA PRO A 85 12.02 13.55 -1.77
C PRO A 85 11.06 12.35 -1.85
N TYR A 86 11.07 11.67 -2.98
CA TYR A 86 10.52 10.33 -3.10
C TYR A 86 11.54 9.32 -3.63
N THR A 87 11.34 8.07 -3.24
CA THR A 87 12.12 6.91 -3.72
C THR A 87 11.20 5.90 -4.36
N ALA A 88 11.73 5.03 -5.22
CA ALA A 88 10.96 3.91 -5.76
C ALA A 88 11.78 2.63 -5.96
N THR A 89 11.24 1.49 -5.53
CA THR A 89 11.74 0.14 -5.83
C THR A 89 10.61 -0.89 -5.63
N PHE A 90 10.87 -2.18 -5.80
CA PHE A 90 9.92 -3.23 -5.44
C PHE A 90 9.86 -3.40 -3.91
N LEU A 91 8.68 -3.74 -3.37
CA LEU A 91 8.47 -3.82 -1.93
C LEU A 91 9.43 -4.83 -1.25
N THR A 92 9.75 -5.94 -1.91
CA THR A 92 10.72 -6.93 -1.40
C THR A 92 12.08 -6.30 -1.06
N PHE A 93 12.49 -5.26 -1.81
CA PHE A 93 13.76 -4.57 -1.60
C PHE A 93 13.68 -3.43 -0.57
N ALA A 94 12.53 -3.22 0.09
CA ALA A 94 12.45 -2.38 1.28
C ALA A 94 13.45 -2.85 2.35
N ASP A 95 13.75 -4.15 2.40
CA ASP A 95 14.74 -4.72 3.32
C ASP A 95 16.16 -4.17 3.08
N TYR A 96 16.53 -3.85 1.83
CA TYR A 96 17.83 -3.25 1.52
C TYR A 96 17.95 -1.80 2.00
N MET A 97 16.82 -1.09 2.15
CA MET A 97 16.78 0.31 2.57
C MET A 97 16.08 0.53 3.91
N ARG A 98 15.91 -0.52 4.71
CA ARG A 98 15.24 -0.44 6.01
C ARG A 98 15.94 0.51 7.00
N PRO A 99 17.29 0.51 7.15
CA PRO A 99 17.94 1.44 8.07
C PRO A 99 17.66 2.93 7.79
N PRO A 100 17.81 3.46 6.55
CA PRO A 100 17.48 4.86 6.28
C PRO A 100 15.98 5.16 6.41
N MET A 101 15.09 4.22 6.08
CA MET A 101 13.65 4.40 6.34
C MET A 101 13.34 4.59 7.83
N ARG A 102 13.96 3.76 8.68
CA ARG A 102 13.84 3.90 10.15
C ARG A 102 14.40 5.23 10.64
N LEU A 103 15.51 5.70 10.06
CA LEU A 103 16.07 7.02 10.39
C LEU A 103 15.15 8.17 9.97
N ALA A 104 14.52 8.10 8.80
CA ALA A 104 13.53 9.07 8.36
C ALA A 104 12.36 9.18 9.36
N ALA A 105 11.88 8.02 9.83
CA ALA A 105 10.79 7.93 10.80
C ALA A 105 11.18 8.49 12.18
N LEU A 106 12.37 8.12 12.67
CA LEU A 106 12.94 8.62 13.92
C LEU A 106 13.10 10.15 13.92
N MET A 107 13.53 10.72 12.80
CA MET A 107 13.76 12.15 12.65
C MET A 107 12.50 12.95 12.27
N GLY A 108 11.36 12.29 12.05
CA GLY A 108 10.12 12.95 11.65
C GLY A 108 10.17 13.59 10.25
N LEU A 109 10.97 13.01 9.34
CA LEU A 109 11.24 13.60 8.03
C LEU A 109 10.22 13.19 6.99
N ARG A 110 9.76 14.16 6.20
CA ARG A 110 8.87 13.94 5.06
C ARG A 110 9.63 13.33 3.88
N VAL A 111 9.70 12.00 3.87
CA VAL A 111 10.18 11.19 2.73
C VAL A 111 9.05 10.27 2.26
N ILE A 112 8.82 10.22 0.94
CA ILE A 112 7.80 9.35 0.35
C ILE A 112 8.48 8.11 -0.24
N PHE A 113 8.31 6.96 0.38
CA PHE A 113 8.82 5.69 -0.11
C PHE A 113 7.76 5.00 -0.97
N VAL A 114 7.97 4.94 -2.29
CA VAL A 114 7.07 4.24 -3.21
C VAL A 114 7.55 2.81 -3.40
N PHE A 115 6.69 1.85 -3.06
CA PHE A 115 6.94 0.44 -3.32
C PHE A 115 5.86 -0.12 -4.24
N THR A 116 6.27 -0.78 -5.31
CA THR A 116 5.36 -1.55 -6.17
C THR A 116 5.60 -3.04 -5.98
N HIS A 117 4.86 -3.90 -6.70
CA HIS A 117 5.08 -5.36 -6.67
C HIS A 117 4.91 -5.90 -5.24
N ASP A 118 3.75 -5.64 -4.64
CA ASP A 118 3.51 -5.70 -3.19
C ASP A 118 3.21 -7.06 -2.58
N SER A 119 3.08 -8.13 -3.38
CA SER A 119 2.58 -9.43 -2.91
C SER A 119 3.02 -10.58 -3.81
N VAL A 120 2.52 -11.79 -3.54
CA VAL A 120 2.60 -12.93 -4.48
C VAL A 120 1.98 -12.64 -5.86
N GLY A 121 1.22 -11.54 -5.99
CA GLY A 121 0.68 -11.06 -7.28
C GLY A 121 1.77 -10.69 -8.29
N VAL A 122 3.02 -10.57 -7.86
CA VAL A 122 4.19 -10.49 -8.74
C VAL A 122 4.27 -11.69 -9.68
N GLY A 123 3.91 -12.90 -9.24
CA GLY A 123 3.88 -14.06 -10.13
C GLY A 123 5.26 -14.65 -10.41
N GLU A 124 5.65 -14.72 -11.67
CA GLU A 124 6.72 -15.58 -12.19
C GLU A 124 8.13 -15.24 -11.68
N ASP A 125 8.37 -14.02 -11.18
CA ASP A 125 9.67 -13.68 -10.57
C ASP A 125 9.93 -14.50 -9.28
N GLY A 126 8.88 -15.08 -8.71
CA GLY A 126 8.98 -16.09 -7.67
C GLY A 126 9.31 -15.56 -6.26
N PRO A 127 9.61 -16.46 -5.32
CA PRO A 127 9.63 -16.15 -3.88
C PRO A 127 10.69 -15.14 -3.46
N THR A 128 11.72 -14.90 -4.27
CA THR A 128 12.74 -13.87 -4.00
C THR A 128 12.22 -12.45 -4.23
N HIS A 129 11.16 -12.30 -5.02
CA HIS A 129 10.57 -11.02 -5.41
C HIS A 129 9.18 -10.76 -4.83
N GLN A 130 8.61 -11.75 -4.14
CA GLN A 130 7.25 -11.72 -3.63
C GLN A 130 7.27 -11.33 -2.14
N PRO A 131 6.85 -10.12 -1.78
CA PRO A 131 6.76 -9.72 -0.38
C PRO A 131 5.76 -10.58 0.38
N VAL A 132 6.10 -10.88 1.63
CA VAL A 132 5.23 -11.57 2.59
C VAL A 132 5.17 -10.75 3.88
N GLU A 133 6.29 -10.55 4.56
CA GLU A 133 6.38 -9.88 5.85
C GLU A 133 6.61 -8.36 5.74
N GLN A 134 6.99 -7.85 4.56
CA GLN A 134 7.49 -6.49 4.38
C GLN A 134 6.47 -5.42 4.81
N ILE A 135 5.17 -5.59 4.49
CA ILE A 135 4.14 -4.63 4.91
C ILE A 135 4.09 -4.54 6.44
N MET A 136 4.00 -5.69 7.13
CA MET A 136 3.93 -5.74 8.58
C MET A 136 5.22 -5.21 9.24
N ASN A 137 6.37 -5.52 8.63
CA ASN A 137 7.67 -4.99 9.03
C ASN A 137 7.73 -3.46 9.00
N LEU A 138 7.10 -2.83 8.00
CA LEU A 138 7.01 -1.37 7.90
C LEU A 138 6.03 -0.79 8.91
N ARG A 139 4.87 -1.45 9.12
CA ARG A 139 3.86 -1.04 10.13
C ARG A 139 4.43 -0.99 11.55
N GLN A 140 5.40 -1.85 11.85
CA GLN A 140 6.06 -1.90 13.15
C GLN A 140 7.08 -0.78 13.37
N ILE A 141 7.47 -0.02 12.34
CA ILE A 141 8.42 1.09 12.50
C ILE A 141 7.68 2.28 13.13
N PRO A 142 8.05 2.74 14.34
CA PRO A 142 7.39 3.89 14.95
C PRO A 142 7.48 5.13 14.05
N ASN A 143 6.37 5.84 13.90
CA ASN A 143 6.23 7.04 13.07
C ASN A 143 6.39 6.81 11.54
N MET A 144 6.41 5.56 11.06
CA MET A 144 6.20 5.27 9.64
C MET A 144 4.69 5.24 9.37
N THR A 145 4.22 5.91 8.31
CA THR A 145 2.84 5.72 7.83
C THR A 145 2.85 4.78 6.63
N VAL A 146 2.11 3.67 6.70
CA VAL A 146 2.02 2.70 5.61
C VAL A 146 0.63 2.77 4.99
N ILE A 147 0.55 2.97 3.67
CA ILE A 147 -0.72 3.06 2.94
C ILE A 147 -0.72 2.07 1.78
N ARG A 148 -1.65 1.11 1.83
CA ARG A 148 -1.88 0.09 0.80
C ARG A 148 -3.29 0.25 0.20
N PRO A 149 -3.45 1.11 -0.83
CA PRO A 149 -4.75 1.45 -1.40
C PRO A 149 -5.38 0.31 -2.21
N ALA A 150 -6.70 0.20 -2.12
CA ALA A 150 -7.51 -0.85 -2.76
C ALA A 150 -7.75 -0.65 -4.26
N ASP A 151 -7.79 0.59 -4.72
CA ASP A 151 -8.05 0.94 -6.12
C ASP A 151 -7.36 2.25 -6.52
N ALA A 152 -7.63 2.73 -7.74
CA ALA A 152 -7.07 3.98 -8.24
C ALA A 152 -7.56 5.22 -7.45
N ASN A 153 -8.76 5.18 -6.87
CA ASN A 153 -9.31 6.30 -6.10
C ASN A 153 -8.65 6.40 -4.73
N GLU A 154 -8.45 5.28 -4.04
CA GLU A 154 -7.64 5.25 -2.82
C GLU A 154 -6.17 5.58 -3.10
N THR A 155 -5.65 5.26 -4.29
CA THR A 155 -4.30 5.68 -4.70
C THR A 155 -4.16 7.20 -4.76
N LEU A 156 -5.18 7.92 -5.23
CA LEU A 156 -5.21 9.39 -5.21
C LEU A 156 -5.13 9.90 -3.77
N GLU A 157 -5.95 9.36 -2.87
CA GLU A 157 -5.97 9.75 -1.46
C GLU A 157 -4.67 9.40 -0.74
N ALA A 158 -4.07 8.25 -1.05
CA ALA A 158 -2.79 7.83 -0.48
C ALA A 158 -1.68 8.83 -0.81
N TRP A 159 -1.60 9.31 -2.05
CA TRP A 159 -0.67 10.37 -2.44
C TRP A 159 -0.98 11.70 -1.76
N ARG A 160 -2.27 12.08 -1.64
CA ARG A 160 -2.67 13.29 -0.92
C ARG A 160 -2.23 13.23 0.55
N LEU A 161 -2.39 12.09 1.20
CA LEU A 161 -1.97 11.85 2.59
C LEU A 161 -0.44 11.86 2.72
N ALA A 162 0.29 11.21 1.80
CA ALA A 162 1.75 11.23 1.79
C ALA A 162 2.31 12.65 1.62
N LEU A 163 1.67 13.49 0.80
CA LEU A 163 2.03 14.90 0.69
C LEU A 163 1.64 15.69 1.94
N ALA A 164 0.51 15.42 2.58
CA ALA A 164 0.10 16.14 3.78
C ALA A 164 0.94 15.78 5.02
N ASN A 165 1.56 14.59 5.05
CA ASN A 165 2.37 14.13 6.17
C ASN A 165 3.70 14.89 6.23
N THR A 166 3.79 15.88 7.11
CA THR A 166 4.98 16.73 7.32
C THR A 166 5.77 16.35 8.56
N THR A 167 5.31 15.37 9.33
CA THR A 167 5.89 14.97 10.63
C THR A 167 6.49 13.57 10.61
N GLY A 168 6.62 12.95 9.43
CA GLY A 168 7.18 11.62 9.26
C GLY A 168 7.13 11.13 7.82
N PRO A 169 7.78 9.99 7.54
CA PRO A 169 7.77 9.38 6.24
C PRO A 169 6.48 8.62 5.95
N THR A 170 6.20 8.43 4.67
CA THR A 170 5.07 7.62 4.20
C THR A 170 5.55 6.54 3.24
N SER A 171 5.21 5.29 3.48
CA SER A 171 5.36 4.17 2.54
C SER A 171 4.06 3.94 1.78
N LEU A 172 4.10 4.10 0.46
CA LEU A 172 3.01 3.82 -0.46
C LEU A 172 3.21 2.46 -1.10
N ILE A 173 2.25 1.54 -0.95
CA ILE A 173 2.36 0.15 -1.35
C ILE A 173 1.41 -0.14 -2.52
N PHE A 174 1.94 -0.50 -3.69
CA PHE A 174 1.15 -0.67 -4.92
C PHE A 174 1.31 -2.06 -5.53
N SER A 175 0.21 -2.57 -6.10
CA SER A 175 0.21 -3.82 -6.85
C SER A 175 1.00 -3.75 -8.16
N ARG A 176 1.43 -4.91 -8.66
CA ARG A 176 1.88 -5.07 -10.06
C ARG A 176 0.68 -5.20 -10.99
N GLN A 177 -0.26 -6.04 -10.58
CA GLN A 177 -1.47 -6.39 -11.32
C GLN A 177 -2.50 -5.26 -11.28
N ASN A 178 -3.36 -5.24 -12.32
CA ASN A 178 -4.50 -4.34 -12.38
C ASN A 178 -5.50 -4.67 -11.27
N LEU A 179 -6.03 -3.63 -10.63
CA LEU A 179 -7.12 -3.74 -9.66
C LEU A 179 -8.39 -3.09 -10.24
N PRO A 180 -9.57 -3.68 -10.01
CA PRO A 180 -10.82 -3.09 -10.43
C PRO A 180 -11.10 -1.80 -9.65
N LEU A 181 -11.85 -0.89 -10.27
CA LEU A 181 -12.38 0.28 -9.57
C LEU A 181 -13.55 -0.14 -8.70
N LEU A 182 -13.54 0.28 -7.44
CA LEU A 182 -14.67 0.07 -6.54
C LEU A 182 -15.82 1.02 -6.92
N ASP A 183 -17.02 0.48 -7.12
CA ASP A 183 -18.21 1.26 -7.45
C ASP A 183 -18.63 2.14 -6.27
N ARG A 184 -18.33 3.44 -6.37
CA ARG A 184 -18.61 4.44 -5.32
C ARG A 184 -20.06 4.92 -5.30
N SER A 185 -20.93 4.42 -6.18
CA SER A 185 -22.37 4.62 -6.05
C SER A 185 -22.99 3.74 -4.94
N VAL A 186 -22.34 2.62 -4.66
CA VAL A 186 -22.76 1.65 -3.63
C VAL A 186 -21.76 1.51 -2.48
N CYS A 187 -20.47 1.80 -2.73
CA CYS A 187 -19.43 1.80 -1.72
C CYS A 187 -19.16 3.22 -1.21
N ALA A 188 -18.68 3.33 0.03
CA ALA A 188 -18.31 4.61 0.62
C ALA A 188 -17.24 5.35 -0.23
N PRO A 189 -17.22 6.70 -0.19
CA PRO A 189 -16.26 7.50 -0.94
C PRO A 189 -14.81 7.16 -0.59
N ALA A 190 -13.91 7.25 -1.58
CA ALA A 190 -12.49 6.97 -1.36
C ALA A 190 -11.83 7.95 -0.38
N SER A 191 -12.35 9.16 -0.22
CA SER A 191 -11.86 10.15 0.75
C SER A 191 -11.87 9.65 2.20
N CYS A 192 -12.70 8.64 2.51
CA CYS A 192 -12.69 7.95 3.80
C CYS A 192 -11.37 7.21 4.08
N ALA A 193 -10.55 6.91 3.06
CA ALA A 193 -9.20 6.40 3.23
C ALA A 193 -8.31 7.34 4.07
N GLY A 194 -8.63 8.65 4.11
CA GLY A 194 -8.01 9.62 5.00
C GLY A 194 -8.18 9.34 6.50
N ARG A 195 -9.05 8.40 6.86
CA ARG A 195 -9.25 7.90 8.23
C ARG A 195 -8.48 6.60 8.50
N GLY A 196 -7.71 6.10 7.54
CA GLY A 196 -6.90 4.88 7.64
C GLY A 196 -7.67 3.57 7.53
N GLY A 197 -8.87 3.53 8.12
CA GLY A 197 -9.82 2.43 8.05
C GLY A 197 -11.24 2.96 8.04
N TYR A 198 -12.08 2.40 7.18
CA TYR A 198 -13.45 2.83 7.04
C TYR A 198 -14.37 1.71 6.55
N VAL A 199 -15.65 1.84 6.89
CA VAL A 199 -16.69 0.96 6.37
C VAL A 199 -16.86 1.25 4.88
N LEU A 200 -16.39 0.32 4.05
CA LEU A 200 -16.50 0.43 2.60
C LEU A 200 -17.92 0.13 2.15
N TRP A 201 -18.55 -0.88 2.74
CA TRP A 201 -19.88 -1.34 2.38
C TRP A 201 -20.52 -2.09 3.55
N GLU A 202 -21.84 -1.97 3.71
CA GLU A 202 -22.63 -2.77 4.66
C GLU A 202 -23.90 -3.29 3.99
N SER A 203 -24.30 -4.50 4.38
CA SER A 203 -25.53 -5.10 3.88
C SER A 203 -26.81 -4.62 4.58
N SER A 204 -26.68 -3.95 5.74
CA SER A 204 -27.80 -3.52 6.57
C SER A 204 -27.39 -2.37 7.49
N VAL A 205 -28.37 -1.59 7.95
CA VAL A 205 -28.21 -0.60 9.03
C VAL A 205 -28.17 -1.24 10.42
N LEU A 206 -28.61 -2.49 10.52
CA LEU A 206 -28.51 -3.27 11.75
C LEU A 206 -27.09 -3.76 11.96
N GLU A 207 -26.78 -4.05 13.21
CA GLU A 207 -25.49 -4.58 13.61
C GLU A 207 -25.04 -5.81 12.79
N PRO A 208 -23.81 -5.79 12.22
CA PRO A 208 -23.32 -6.90 11.40
C PRO A 208 -23.10 -8.17 12.24
N ASN A 209 -23.37 -9.32 11.64
CA ASN A 209 -22.99 -10.61 12.19
C ASN A 209 -21.48 -10.85 12.09
N ILE A 210 -20.85 -10.31 11.05
CA ILE A 210 -19.43 -10.49 10.73
C ILE A 210 -18.85 -9.24 10.06
N ILE A 211 -17.57 -8.97 10.36
CA ILE A 211 -16.80 -7.91 9.72
C ILE A 211 -15.68 -8.54 8.88
N LEU A 212 -15.65 -8.22 7.59
CA LEU A 212 -14.58 -8.57 6.67
C LEU A 212 -13.66 -7.35 6.51
N MET A 213 -12.39 -7.48 6.89
CA MET A 213 -11.38 -6.42 6.78
C MET A 213 -10.35 -6.83 5.74
N ALA A 214 -9.99 -5.92 4.85
CA ALA A 214 -8.97 -6.17 3.84
C ALA A 214 -8.19 -4.90 3.51
N THR A 215 -7.04 -5.08 2.85
CA THR A 215 -6.19 -4.00 2.34
C THR A 215 -5.86 -4.26 0.88
N GLY A 216 -5.50 -3.22 0.13
CA GLY A 216 -4.99 -3.37 -1.23
C GLY A 216 -5.85 -4.24 -2.15
N SER A 217 -5.18 -5.13 -2.88
CA SER A 217 -5.79 -6.03 -3.87
C SER A 217 -6.85 -6.97 -3.32
N GLU A 218 -6.86 -7.23 -2.01
CA GLU A 218 -7.79 -8.20 -1.41
C GLU A 218 -9.16 -7.57 -1.08
N VAL A 219 -9.27 -6.23 -1.10
CA VAL A 219 -10.52 -5.52 -0.76
C VAL A 219 -11.66 -5.88 -1.69
N VAL A 220 -11.40 -6.01 -3.01
CA VAL A 220 -12.45 -6.42 -3.95
C VAL A 220 -12.93 -7.85 -3.69
N LEU A 221 -12.01 -8.76 -3.34
CA LEU A 221 -12.34 -10.15 -3.04
C LEU A 221 -13.21 -10.25 -1.78
N ALA A 222 -12.87 -9.46 -0.76
CA ALA A 222 -13.66 -9.34 0.47
C ALA A 222 -15.04 -8.72 0.22
N LEU A 223 -15.13 -7.71 -0.64
CA LEU A 223 -16.42 -7.11 -1.04
C LEU A 223 -17.32 -8.12 -1.73
N ASP A 224 -16.78 -8.89 -2.68
CA ASP A 224 -17.53 -9.91 -3.41
C ASP A 224 -18.01 -11.04 -2.48
N ALA A 225 -17.14 -11.51 -1.58
CA ALA A 225 -17.51 -12.49 -0.56
C ALA A 225 -18.60 -11.95 0.39
N GLY A 226 -18.47 -10.69 0.82
CA GLY A 226 -19.45 -10.04 1.69
C GLY A 226 -20.83 -9.89 1.06
N ARG A 227 -20.89 -9.55 -0.23
CA ARG A 227 -22.15 -9.50 -1.00
C ARG A 227 -22.82 -10.86 -1.10
N ARG A 228 -22.05 -11.93 -1.32
CA ARG A 228 -22.57 -13.30 -1.38
C ARG A 228 -23.12 -13.78 -0.03
N LEU A 229 -22.41 -13.52 1.07
CA LEU A 229 -22.90 -13.79 2.42
C LEU A 229 -24.21 -13.05 2.73
N ALA A 230 -24.32 -11.80 2.27
CA ALA A 230 -25.55 -11.03 2.42
C ALA A 230 -26.73 -11.60 1.65
N GLN A 231 -26.50 -12.20 0.48
CA GLN A 231 -27.54 -12.93 -0.27
C GLN A 231 -28.04 -14.17 0.49
N GLU A 232 -27.22 -14.76 1.37
CA GLU A 232 -27.63 -15.84 2.29
C GLU A 232 -28.30 -15.32 3.58
N GLY A 233 -28.55 -14.01 3.69
CA GLY A 233 -29.21 -13.40 4.85
C GLY A 233 -28.28 -13.05 6.01
N THR A 234 -26.95 -13.18 5.84
CA THR A 234 -25.98 -12.74 6.84
C THR A 234 -25.81 -11.23 6.79
N ARG A 235 -25.84 -10.54 7.95
CA ARG A 235 -25.51 -9.11 7.99
C ARG A 235 -23.99 -8.96 7.96
N VAL A 236 -23.46 -8.33 6.92
CA VAL A 236 -22.01 -8.22 6.69
C VAL A 236 -21.60 -6.78 6.60
N ARG A 237 -20.47 -6.47 7.22
CA ARG A 237 -19.73 -5.22 7.04
C ARG A 237 -18.40 -5.52 6.36
N VAL A 238 -18.07 -4.77 5.32
CA VAL A 238 -16.77 -4.81 4.64
C VAL A 238 -16.02 -3.52 4.97
N VAL A 239 -14.80 -3.66 5.49
CA VAL A 239 -13.92 -2.56 5.88
C VAL A 239 -12.70 -2.55 4.98
N SER A 240 -12.45 -1.41 4.33
CA SER A 240 -11.17 -1.12 3.70
C SER A 240 -10.25 -0.52 4.77
N LEU A 241 -9.09 -1.13 4.99
CA LEU A 241 -8.12 -0.73 6.02
C LEU A 241 -6.75 -0.34 5.41
N PRO A 242 -6.69 0.67 4.51
CA PRO A 242 -5.47 0.99 3.78
C PRO A 242 -4.29 1.40 4.66
N SER A 243 -4.51 1.95 5.87
CA SER A 243 -3.43 2.34 6.79
C SER A 243 -3.81 2.12 8.25
N TRP A 244 -3.05 1.25 8.92
CA TRP A 244 -3.20 0.96 10.34
C TRP A 244 -2.84 2.18 11.18
N GLU A 245 -1.74 2.86 10.83
CA GLU A 245 -1.21 3.95 11.64
C GLU A 245 -2.14 5.16 11.63
N ILE A 246 -2.81 5.43 10.51
CA ILE A 246 -3.83 6.49 10.45
C ILE A 246 -5.09 6.07 11.19
N PHE A 247 -5.49 4.79 11.10
CA PHE A 247 -6.71 4.28 11.76
C PHE A 247 -6.57 4.24 13.28
N ASP A 248 -5.44 3.77 13.79
CA ASP A 248 -5.19 3.64 15.23
C ASP A 248 -5.06 5.00 15.93
N ARG A 249 -4.68 6.05 15.18
CA ARG A 249 -4.67 7.44 15.64
C ARG A 249 -6.06 8.08 15.68
N GLN A 250 -7.09 7.44 15.10
CA GLN A 250 -8.44 7.98 15.18
C GLN A 250 -8.99 7.89 16.61
N PRO A 251 -9.90 8.80 17.01
CA PRO A 251 -10.59 8.69 18.29
C PRO A 251 -11.24 7.31 18.46
N GLN A 252 -11.26 6.80 19.69
CA GLN A 252 -11.82 5.48 20.01
C GLN A 252 -13.26 5.34 19.48
N GLU A 253 -14.09 6.38 19.62
CA GLU A 253 -15.46 6.41 19.10
C GLU A 253 -15.53 6.09 17.59
N TYR A 254 -14.61 6.65 16.79
CA TYR A 254 -14.55 6.35 15.36
C TYR A 254 -14.11 4.91 15.11
N ARG A 255 -13.06 4.46 15.81
CA ARG A 255 -12.58 3.07 15.69
C ARG A 255 -13.68 2.07 16.03
N ASP A 256 -14.45 2.32 17.09
CA ASP A 256 -15.59 1.50 17.50
C ASP A 256 -16.76 1.60 16.52
N SER A 257 -16.96 2.76 15.87
CA SER A 257 -17.96 2.89 14.81
C SER A 257 -17.63 2.04 13.57
N VAL A 258 -16.35 1.77 13.30
CA VAL A 258 -15.89 0.93 12.18
C VAL A 258 -15.79 -0.54 12.60
N LEU A 259 -15.19 -0.81 13.76
CA LEU A 259 -14.94 -2.14 14.34
C LEU A 259 -15.57 -2.27 15.74
N PRO A 260 -16.91 -2.37 15.87
CA PRO A 260 -17.57 -2.44 17.16
C PRO A 260 -17.01 -3.56 18.05
N PRO A 261 -16.57 -3.27 19.29
CA PRO A 261 -15.91 -4.26 20.16
C PRO A 261 -16.74 -5.53 20.43
N ARG A 262 -18.07 -5.42 20.41
CA ARG A 262 -18.99 -6.55 20.62
C ARG A 262 -19.07 -7.54 19.45
N ILE A 263 -18.60 -7.15 18.27
CA ILE A 263 -18.57 -8.04 17.10
C ILE A 263 -17.24 -8.77 17.06
N TRP A 264 -17.25 -9.99 17.61
CA TRP A 264 -16.09 -10.87 17.69
C TRP A 264 -15.77 -11.55 16.35
N ALA A 265 -16.79 -11.82 15.52
CA ALA A 265 -16.61 -12.49 14.24
C ALA A 265 -15.98 -11.50 13.24
N ARG A 266 -14.66 -11.57 13.15
CA ARG A 266 -13.82 -10.71 12.34
C ARG A 266 -12.91 -11.56 11.46
N LEU A 267 -12.93 -11.31 10.17
CA LEU A 267 -12.06 -11.96 9.19
C LEU A 267 -11.16 -10.91 8.53
N ALA A 268 -9.86 -11.04 8.67
CA ALA A 268 -8.88 -10.23 7.96
C ALA A 268 -8.37 -10.94 6.70
N VAL A 269 -8.14 -10.19 5.62
CA VAL A 269 -7.64 -10.71 4.34
C VAL A 269 -6.54 -9.77 3.81
N GLU A 270 -5.32 -10.29 3.69
CA GLU A 270 -4.19 -9.57 3.12
C GLU A 270 -3.20 -10.57 2.51
N ALA A 271 -2.74 -10.34 1.28
CA ALA A 271 -1.69 -11.12 0.64
C ALA A 271 -0.29 -10.78 1.21
N GLY A 272 -0.15 -10.92 2.52
CA GLY A 272 1.04 -10.70 3.34
C GLY A 272 0.97 -11.56 4.61
N ILE A 273 1.96 -11.44 5.50
CA ILE A 273 2.06 -12.27 6.70
C ILE A 273 0.84 -12.11 7.61
N LYS A 274 0.33 -13.22 8.16
CA LYS A 274 -0.78 -13.19 9.12
C LYS A 274 -0.43 -12.44 10.41
N LEU A 275 0.79 -12.65 10.92
CA LEU A 275 1.24 -12.12 12.20
C LEU A 275 1.02 -10.60 12.29
N GLY A 276 0.29 -10.17 13.31
CA GLY A 276 -0.07 -8.78 13.58
C GLY A 276 -1.56 -8.51 13.40
N TRP A 277 -2.25 -9.23 12.51
CA TRP A 277 -3.69 -9.05 12.26
C TRP A 277 -4.57 -9.38 13.48
N GLU A 278 -4.04 -10.14 14.44
CA GLU A 278 -4.66 -10.39 15.74
C GLU A 278 -4.99 -9.08 16.48
N HIS A 279 -4.29 -7.99 16.17
CA HIS A 279 -4.60 -6.64 16.66
C HIS A 279 -6.05 -6.22 16.35
N TYR A 280 -6.58 -6.57 15.18
CA TYR A 280 -7.95 -6.22 14.77
C TYR A 280 -8.93 -7.38 14.86
N VAL A 281 -8.50 -8.62 14.57
CA VAL A 281 -9.40 -9.78 14.60
C VAL A 281 -9.58 -10.38 15.99
N GLY A 282 -8.67 -10.08 16.93
CA GLY A 282 -8.66 -10.68 18.26
C GLY A 282 -8.35 -12.18 18.25
N LEU A 283 -8.53 -12.86 19.39
CA LEU A 283 -8.22 -14.28 19.53
C LEU A 283 -9.27 -15.22 18.89
N SER A 284 -10.47 -14.70 18.64
CA SER A 284 -11.60 -15.48 18.11
C SER A 284 -11.83 -15.25 16.62
N GLY A 285 -11.16 -14.27 16.01
CA GLY A 285 -11.29 -14.00 14.59
C GLY A 285 -10.42 -14.93 13.74
N LYS A 286 -10.48 -14.73 12.42
CA LYS A 286 -9.74 -15.52 11.44
C LYS A 286 -8.94 -14.61 10.50
N ILE A 287 -7.84 -15.13 9.98
CA ILE A 287 -6.93 -14.38 9.10
C ILE A 287 -6.66 -15.24 7.86
N ILE A 288 -6.97 -14.70 6.68
CA ILE A 288 -6.49 -15.21 5.39
C ILE A 288 -5.26 -14.37 5.02
N GLY A 289 -4.11 -15.02 5.09
CA GLY A 289 -2.81 -14.41 4.85
C GLY A 289 -1.75 -15.48 4.69
N MET A 290 -0.51 -15.05 4.45
CA MET A 290 0.65 -15.89 4.22
C MET A 290 1.30 -16.33 5.55
N GLU A 291 1.91 -17.51 5.54
CA GLU A 291 2.78 -18.03 6.61
C GLU A 291 4.11 -18.60 6.07
N THR A 292 4.24 -18.66 4.75
CA THR A 292 5.40 -19.19 4.03
C THR A 292 5.85 -18.17 2.99
N PHE A 293 7.03 -18.37 2.41
CA PHE A 293 7.37 -17.73 1.15
C PHE A 293 6.39 -18.13 0.04
N GLY A 294 6.38 -17.35 -1.04
CA GLY A 294 5.59 -17.65 -2.23
C GLY A 294 6.22 -18.71 -3.13
N ALA A 295 5.89 -18.65 -4.42
CA ALA A 295 6.35 -19.62 -5.43
C ALA A 295 6.40 -18.98 -6.82
N SER A 296 7.18 -19.54 -7.73
CA SER A 296 7.23 -19.10 -9.13
C SER A 296 6.08 -19.71 -9.93
N ALA A 297 5.00 -18.96 -10.13
CA ALA A 297 3.88 -19.31 -11.00
C ALA A 297 3.09 -18.02 -11.37
N PRO A 298 2.16 -18.06 -12.34
CA PRO A 298 1.32 -16.90 -12.63
C PRO A 298 0.55 -16.39 -11.40
N GLY A 299 0.49 -15.07 -11.21
CA GLY A 299 -0.11 -14.43 -10.03
C GLY A 299 -1.52 -14.95 -9.65
N PRO A 300 -2.47 -15.10 -10.59
CA PRO A 300 -3.79 -15.65 -10.30
C PRO A 300 -3.75 -17.09 -9.75
N VAL A 301 -2.83 -17.92 -10.24
CA VAL A 301 -2.64 -19.29 -9.74
C VAL A 301 -2.12 -19.26 -8.30
N LEU A 302 -1.20 -18.35 -7.99
CA LEU A 302 -0.70 -18.19 -6.61
C LEU A 302 -1.83 -17.72 -5.67
N TYR A 303 -2.65 -16.75 -6.09
CA TYR A 303 -3.80 -16.30 -5.31
C TYR A 303 -4.77 -17.46 -5.01
N GLU A 304 -5.08 -18.29 -6.02
CA GLU A 304 -5.91 -19.48 -5.82
C GLU A 304 -5.29 -20.45 -4.81
N LYS A 305 -4.02 -20.81 -4.99
CA LYS A 305 -3.33 -21.81 -4.15
C LYS A 305 -3.12 -21.35 -2.71
N PHE A 306 -2.90 -20.06 -2.49
CA PHE A 306 -2.77 -19.48 -1.15
C PHE A 306 -4.12 -19.05 -0.54
N GLY A 307 -5.23 -19.27 -1.24
CA GLY A 307 -6.58 -19.05 -0.68
C GLY A 307 -7.09 -17.61 -0.75
N PHE A 308 -6.44 -16.73 -1.52
CA PHE A 308 -6.88 -15.37 -1.79
C PHE A 308 -7.93 -15.36 -2.91
N THR A 309 -9.10 -15.94 -2.62
CA THR A 309 -10.23 -15.99 -3.55
C THR A 309 -11.52 -15.56 -2.84
N SER A 310 -12.48 -15.03 -3.60
CA SER A 310 -13.81 -14.71 -3.04
C SER A 310 -14.45 -15.97 -2.40
N ASP A 311 -14.27 -17.15 -3.01
CA ASP A 311 -14.75 -18.43 -2.46
C ASP A 311 -14.07 -18.80 -1.15
N GLY A 312 -12.74 -18.64 -1.06
CA GLY A 312 -11.98 -18.91 0.16
C GLY A 312 -12.41 -17.99 1.32
N ILE A 313 -12.59 -16.70 1.04
CA ILE A 313 -13.07 -15.71 2.02
C ILE A 313 -14.50 -16.05 2.45
N PHE A 314 -15.38 -16.35 1.50
CA PHE A 314 -16.76 -16.74 1.76
C PHE A 314 -16.85 -17.99 2.66
N ALA A 315 -16.09 -19.05 2.34
CA ALA A 315 -16.05 -20.27 3.13
C ALA A 315 -15.50 -20.03 4.54
N ALA A 316 -14.40 -19.28 4.67
CA ALA A 316 -13.80 -18.96 5.95
C ALA A 316 -14.73 -18.12 6.85
N ALA A 317 -15.48 -17.19 6.25
CA ALA A 317 -16.47 -16.38 6.95
C ALA A 317 -17.64 -17.24 7.48
N ARG A 318 -18.14 -18.18 6.67
CA ARG A 318 -19.20 -19.11 7.10
C ARG A 318 -18.75 -20.01 8.23
N GLU A 319 -17.54 -20.56 8.13
CA GLU A 319 -16.95 -21.37 9.19
C GLU A 319 -16.78 -20.57 10.49
N LEU A 320 -16.31 -19.32 10.41
CA LEU A 320 -16.14 -18.47 11.59
C LEU A 320 -17.47 -18.25 12.34
N LEU A 321 -18.58 -18.18 11.62
CA LEU A 321 -19.90 -17.98 12.21
C LEU A 321 -20.46 -19.23 12.93
N THR A 322 -19.84 -20.41 12.79
CA THR A 322 -20.32 -21.66 13.45
C THR A 322 -19.57 -22.00 14.74
N ILE A 323 -18.39 -21.44 15.00
CA ILE A 323 -17.49 -21.81 16.11
C ILE A 323 -17.89 -21.10 17.42
N ARG A 324 -19.09 -21.35 17.92
CA ARG A 324 -19.56 -20.71 19.16
C ARG A 324 -19.05 -21.37 20.43
#